data_AF-A0A257W0P2-F1
#
_entry.id   AF-A0A257W0P2-F1
#
_cell.length_a   1.000
_cell.length_b   1.000
_cell.length_c   1.000
_cell.angle_alpha   90.00
_cell.angle_beta   90.00
_cell.angle_gamma   90.00
#
_symmetry.space_group_name_H-M   'P 1'
#
loop_
_entity.id
_entity.type
_entity.pdbx_description
1 polymer ?
#
loop_
_entity_poly.entity_id
_entity_poly.type
_entity_poly.pdbx_seq_one_letter_code
_entity_poly.pdbx_strand_id
1 'polypeptide(L)'
;MKNAEHNICRTSPRSPIVACCLAMMGLLSASAAAAEPLGYNRDIRPILVDTCFSCHGPDSAARKADLRLDQRDAAITMSAIKPGDPAASEMMRRILSTDP
;
A
#
# COMPACT_ATOMS: atom_id res chain seq x y z
N MET A 1 -70.24 -32.25 -17.17
CA MET A 1 -69.89 -32.55 -15.77
C MET A 1 -68.63 -33.40 -15.77
N LYS A 2 -67.45 -32.77 -15.59
CA LYS A 2 -66.17 -33.30 -15.06
C LYS A 2 -64.99 -32.44 -15.56
N ASN A 3 -64.78 -31.37 -14.80
CA ASN A 3 -63.53 -30.70 -14.46
C ASN A 3 -62.23 -31.45 -14.80
N ALA A 4 -61.28 -30.75 -15.43
CA ALA A 4 -59.84 -30.86 -15.17
C ALA A 4 -59.09 -29.70 -15.83
N GLU A 5 -58.78 -28.72 -15.01
CA GLU A 5 -57.83 -27.64 -15.28
C GLU A 5 -56.43 -28.26 -15.19
N HIS A 6 -55.58 -28.10 -16.21
CA HIS A 6 -54.13 -28.26 -16.02
C HIS A 6 -53.39 -27.18 -16.80
N ASN A 7 -53.07 -26.17 -16.00
CA ASN A 7 -52.02 -25.18 -16.13
C ASN A 7 -50.74 -25.79 -16.71
N ILE A 8 -50.38 -25.44 -17.95
CA ILE A 8 -49.00 -25.57 -18.44
C ILE A 8 -48.59 -24.24 -19.06
N CYS A 9 -47.91 -23.47 -18.22
CA CYS A 9 -47.05 -22.35 -18.54
C CYS A 9 -46.13 -22.71 -19.74
N ARG A 10 -46.44 -22.20 -20.93
CA ARG A 10 -45.52 -22.22 -22.07
C ARG A 10 -44.62 -20.99 -21.96
N THR A 11 -43.43 -21.24 -21.45
CA THR A 11 -42.30 -20.31 -21.37
C THR A 11 -41.96 -19.75 -22.76
N SER A 12 -41.89 -18.42 -22.83
CA SER A 12 -41.51 -17.64 -24.02
C SER A 12 -40.09 -17.97 -24.52
N PRO A 13 -39.80 -17.80 -25.82
CA PRO A 13 -38.52 -18.17 -26.41
C PRO A 13 -37.36 -17.37 -25.83
N ARG A 14 -36.28 -18.08 -25.51
CA ARG A 14 -35.03 -17.54 -24.95
C ARG A 14 -34.38 -16.58 -25.96
N SER A 15 -34.47 -15.28 -25.69
CA SER A 15 -33.88 -14.25 -26.53
C SER A 15 -32.34 -14.31 -26.45
N PRO A 16 -31.61 -14.43 -27.59
CA PRO A 16 -30.15 -14.57 -27.61
C PRO A 16 -29.41 -13.29 -27.17
N ILE A 17 -30.13 -12.17 -27.07
CA ILE A 17 -29.58 -10.86 -26.69
C ILE A 17 -29.10 -10.87 -25.22
N VAL A 18 -29.83 -11.56 -24.33
CA VAL A 18 -29.49 -11.65 -22.91
C VAL A 18 -28.18 -12.42 -22.70
N ALA A 19 -27.92 -13.43 -23.53
CA ALA A 19 -26.70 -14.24 -23.46
C ALA A 19 -25.45 -13.47 -23.91
N CYS A 20 -25.59 -12.55 -24.86
CA CYS A 20 -24.48 -11.74 -25.37
C CYS A 20 -24.07 -10.63 -24.39
N CYS A 21 -25.03 -10.01 -23.70
CA CYS A 21 -24.75 -9.01 -22.66
C CYS A 21 -24.08 -9.62 -21.42
N LEU A 22 -24.43 -10.85 -21.01
CA LEU A 22 -23.75 -11.53 -19.90
C LEU A 22 -22.30 -11.92 -20.25
N ALA A 23 -22.02 -12.28 -21.51
CA ALA A 23 -20.67 -12.65 -21.94
C ALA A 23 -19.69 -11.45 -21.94
N MET A 24 -20.18 -10.24 -22.21
CA MET A 24 -19.36 -9.02 -22.23
C MET A 24 -19.05 -8.47 -20.82
N MET A 25 -19.90 -8.77 -19.83
CA MET A 25 -19.73 -8.33 -18.43
C MET A 25 -18.66 -9.12 -17.67
N GLY A 26 -18.24 -10.28 -18.17
CA GLY A 26 -17.26 -11.17 -17.53
C GLY A 26 -15.78 -10.84 -17.79
N LEU A 27 -15.47 -9.96 -18.75
CA LEU A 27 -14.09 -9.58 -19.08
C LEU A 27 -13.52 -8.44 -18.21
N LEU A 28 -14.35 -7.85 -17.33
CA LEU A 28 -13.95 -6.76 -16.45
C LEU A 28 -13.68 -7.22 -15.01
N SER A 29 -13.22 -8.45 -14.81
CA SER A 29 -12.60 -8.84 -13.54
C SER A 29 -11.23 -8.18 -13.46
N ALA A 30 -11.22 -6.93 -13.00
CA ALA A 30 -10.03 -6.17 -12.68
C ALA A 30 -9.14 -7.00 -11.76
N SER A 31 -7.91 -7.27 -12.20
CA SER A 31 -6.86 -7.83 -11.35
C SER A 31 -6.58 -6.80 -10.24
N ALA A 32 -7.04 -7.07 -9.02
CA ALA A 32 -6.57 -6.37 -7.85
C ALA A 32 -5.08 -6.70 -7.69
N ALA A 33 -4.20 -5.82 -8.18
CA ALA A 33 -2.78 -5.95 -7.94
C ALA A 33 -2.56 -5.80 -6.43
N ALA A 34 -2.15 -6.89 -5.78
CA ALA A 34 -1.70 -6.82 -4.40
C ALA A 34 -0.53 -5.84 -4.33
N ALA A 35 -0.57 -4.89 -3.40
CA ALA A 35 0.55 -4.00 -3.18
C ALA A 35 1.78 -4.84 -2.79
N GLU A 36 2.84 -4.75 -3.58
CA GLU A 36 4.11 -5.39 -3.27
C GLU A 36 4.61 -4.94 -1.89
N PRO A 37 5.17 -5.85 -1.07
CA PRO A 37 5.74 -5.48 0.21
C PRO A 37 6.80 -4.39 0.06
N LEU A 38 6.80 -3.45 1.00
CA LEU A 38 7.81 -2.39 1.07
C LEU A 38 9.20 -3.00 1.30
N GLY A 39 10.15 -2.65 0.45
CA GLY A 39 11.54 -3.06 0.54
C GLY A 39 12.42 -1.90 0.93
N TYR A 40 13.15 -1.99 2.05
CA TYR A 40 13.99 -0.89 2.56
C TYR A 40 14.95 -0.33 1.49
N ASN A 41 15.68 -1.19 0.78
CA ASN A 41 16.68 -0.74 -0.19
C ASN A 41 16.07 -0.11 -1.46
N ARG A 42 14.86 -0.52 -1.84
CA ARG A 42 14.17 -0.04 -3.05
C ARG A 42 13.38 1.23 -2.77
N ASP A 43 12.67 1.25 -1.64
CA ASP A 43 11.62 2.24 -1.38
C ASP A 43 12.05 3.30 -0.34
N ILE A 44 12.89 2.95 0.65
CA ILE A 44 13.20 3.83 1.80
C ILE A 44 14.61 4.44 1.70
N ARG A 45 15.61 3.61 1.42
CA ARG A 45 17.02 4.04 1.38
C ARG A 45 17.28 5.16 0.38
N PRO A 46 16.70 5.18 -0.84
CA PRO A 46 16.93 6.29 -1.78
C PRO A 46 16.49 7.65 -1.21
N ILE A 47 15.37 7.68 -0.47
CA ILE A 47 14.85 8.90 0.18
C ILE A 47 15.83 9.37 1.26
N LEU A 48 16.32 8.45 2.10
CA LEU A 48 17.25 8.80 3.17
C LEU A 48 18.62 9.25 2.65
N VAL A 49 19.08 8.68 1.53
CA VAL A 49 20.34 9.08 0.88
C VAL A 49 20.24 10.52 0.38
N ASP A 50 19.15 10.85 -0.29
CA ASP A 50 18.93 12.17 -0.89
C ASP A 50 18.76 13.26 0.18
N THR A 51 17.96 12.98 1.21
CA THR A 51 17.53 14.03 2.16
C THR A 51 18.33 14.05 3.47
N CYS A 52 18.83 12.91 3.96
CA CYS A 52 19.28 12.81 5.36
C CYS A 52 20.76 12.44 5.52
N PHE A 53 21.29 11.53 4.71
CA PHE A 53 22.62 10.95 4.93
C PHE A 53 23.78 11.91 4.65
N SER A 54 23.55 13.01 3.93
CA SER A 54 24.55 14.06 3.76
C SER A 54 25.03 14.64 5.10
N CYS A 55 24.14 14.74 6.09
CA CYS A 55 24.45 15.26 7.42
C CYS A 55 24.35 14.22 8.54
N HIS A 56 23.66 13.09 8.34
CA HIS A 56 23.45 12.04 9.36
C HIS A 56 23.85 10.66 8.87
N GLY A 57 24.84 10.60 7.97
CA GLY A 57 25.34 9.37 7.35
C GLY A 57 26.78 9.03 7.76
N PRO A 58 27.49 8.24 6.92
CA PRO A 58 28.78 7.66 7.26
C PRO A 58 29.94 8.65 7.28
N ASP A 59 29.83 9.80 6.64
CA ASP A 59 30.86 10.83 6.69
C ASP A 59 30.89 11.49 8.07
N SER A 60 31.97 11.31 8.83
CA SER A 60 32.13 11.91 10.15
C SER A 60 32.40 13.41 10.12
N ALA A 61 32.96 13.95 9.03
CA ALA A 61 33.28 15.38 8.93
C ALA A 61 32.01 16.23 8.74
N ALA A 62 31.05 15.73 7.96
CA ALA A 62 29.76 16.38 7.75
C ALA A 62 28.70 16.01 8.82
N ARG A 63 29.01 15.07 9.74
CA ARG A 63 28.02 14.50 10.65
C ARG A 63 27.54 15.50 11.70
N LYS A 64 26.23 15.71 11.74
CA LYS A 64 25.57 16.52 12.75
C LYS A 64 25.04 15.64 13.89
N ALA A 65 25.16 16.16 15.12
CA ALA A 65 24.66 15.53 16.35
C ALA A 65 25.18 14.09 16.59
N ASP A 66 26.29 13.72 15.95
CA ASP A 66 26.84 12.35 15.90
C ASP A 66 25.82 11.25 15.51
N LEU A 67 24.71 11.64 14.88
CA LEU A 67 23.62 10.74 14.55
C LEU A 67 23.91 9.97 13.26
N ARG A 68 23.72 8.65 13.32
CA ARG A 68 23.85 7.70 12.20
C ARG A 68 22.49 7.12 11.83
N LEU A 69 21.83 7.72 10.84
CA LEU A 69 20.57 7.18 10.29
C LEU A 69 20.80 6.03 9.31
N ASP A 70 22.01 5.88 8.79
CA ASP A 70 22.40 4.79 7.89
C ASP A 70 22.66 3.47 8.64
N GLN A 71 22.83 3.51 9.96
CA GLN A 71 23.01 2.34 10.81
C GLN A 71 21.79 2.13 11.70
N ARG A 72 21.16 0.96 11.54
CA ARG A 72 19.93 0.62 12.27
C ARG A 72 20.08 0.75 13.77
N ASP A 73 21.11 0.13 14.33
CA ASP A 73 21.29 0.06 15.78
C ASP A 73 21.56 1.44 16.37
N ALA A 74 22.39 2.25 15.72
CA ALA A 74 22.66 3.62 16.14
C ALA A 74 21.40 4.50 16.12
N ALA A 75 20.59 4.43 15.06
CA ALA A 75 19.33 5.17 14.95
C ALA A 75 18.31 4.76 16.05
N ILE A 76 18.31 3.49 16.45
CA ILE A 76 17.44 2.99 17.53
C ILE A 76 17.97 3.42 18.89
N THR A 77 19.27 3.26 19.16
CA THR A 77 19.89 3.65 20.43
C THR A 77 19.72 5.13 20.72
N MET A 78 19.81 5.98 19.68
CA MET A 78 19.59 7.42 19.81
C MET A 78 18.10 7.81 19.81
N SER A 79 17.17 6.84 19.82
CA SER A 79 15.72 7.05 19.74
C SER A 79 15.27 7.87 18.53
N ALA A 80 16.11 7.98 17.49
CA ALA A 80 15.74 8.62 16.23
C ALA A 80 14.64 7.81 15.53
N ILE A 81 14.73 6.48 15.59
CA ILE A 81 13.73 5.55 15.05
C ILE A 81 13.34 4.55 16.14
N LYS A 82 12.05 4.49 16.47
CA LYS A 82 11.46 3.45 17.31
C LYS A 82 10.76 2.41 16.43
N PRO A 83 11.26 1.17 16.35
CA PRO A 83 10.67 0.14 15.51
C PRO A 83 9.20 -0.14 15.89
N GLY A 84 8.31 -0.18 14.90
CA GLY A 84 6.89 -0.47 15.08
C GLY A 84 6.04 0.69 15.61
N ASP A 85 6.65 1.82 15.98
CA ASP A 85 5.95 2.98 16.53
C ASP A 85 6.54 4.28 15.97
N PRO A 86 6.14 4.68 14.75
CA PRO A 86 6.66 5.89 14.11
C PRO A 86 6.29 7.17 14.87
N ALA A 87 5.15 7.19 15.57
CA ALA A 87 4.69 8.37 16.32
C ALA A 87 5.63 8.71 17.49
N ALA A 88 6.26 7.69 18.09
CA ALA A 88 7.25 7.87 19.15
C ALA A 88 8.71 7.97 18.62
N SER A 89 8.91 8.09 17.31
CA SER A 89 10.24 8.28 16.72
C SER A 89 10.60 9.77 16.62
N GLU A 90 11.76 10.18 17.13
CA GLU A 90 12.20 11.59 17.06
C GLU A 90 12.38 12.07 15.61
N MET A 91 12.76 11.19 14.69
CA MET A 91 12.84 11.51 13.26
C MET A 91 11.48 11.98 12.72
N MET A 92 10.38 11.31 13.08
CA MET A 92 9.04 11.70 12.63
C MET A 92 8.61 13.02 13.24
N ARG A 93 8.93 13.26 14.51
CA ARG A 93 8.66 14.55 15.16
C ARG A 93 9.35 15.71 14.43
N ARG A 94 10.58 15.52 13.97
CA ARG A 94 11.34 16.53 13.21
C ARG A 94 10.80 16.75 11.81
N ILE A 95 10.47 15.68 11.09
CA ILE A 95 9.92 15.78 9.72
C ILE A 95 8.56 16.50 9.73
N LEU A 96 7.73 16.25 10.75
CA LEU A 96 6.40 16.85 10.88
C LEU A 96 6.40 18.17 11.67
N SER A 97 7.57 18.64 12.12
CA SER A 97 7.69 19.87 12.88
C SER A 97 7.40 21.09 12.01
N THR A 98 6.74 22.09 12.58
CA THR A 98 6.61 23.43 12.00
C THR A 98 7.57 24.45 12.63
N ASP A 99 8.34 24.02 13.63
CA ASP A 99 9.39 24.81 14.27
C ASP A 99 10.65 24.79 13.38
N PRO A 100 11.13 25.95 12.88
CA PRO A 100 12.21 26.06 11.90
C PRO A 100 13.60 25.68 12.44
#